data_AF-A0A0X3VQ51-F1
#
_entry.id   AF-A0A0X3VQ51-F1
#
_cell.length_a   1.000
_cell.length_b   1.000
_cell.length_c   1.000
_cell.angle_alpha   90.00
_cell.angle_beta   90.00
_cell.angle_gamma   90.00
#
_symmetry.space_group_name_H-M   'P 1'
#
loop_
_entity.id
_entity.type
_entity.pdbx_description
1 polymer ?
#
loop_
_entity_poly.entity_id
_entity_poly.type
_entity_poly.pdbx_seq_one_letter_code
_entity_poly.pdbx_strand_id
1 'polypeptide(L)'
;MLLRDVLRQTGADDPVALVIAFGRATRDGLGDAYRRCTSYTRHRLAEMDAHAVGRLYRHPDWDRARALALLAGRDPDALRAERVGAHLLPGAGAELSAPALAEAVARLVPEVEQRMPPGPAREELLDAVRA
;
A
#
# COMPACT_ATOMS: atom_id res chain seq x y z
N MET A 1 18.34 9.22 13.08
CA MET A 1 16.97 9.21 13.64
C MET A 1 16.51 10.65 13.56
N LEU A 2 15.43 10.92 12.82
CA LEU A 2 15.13 12.27 12.32
C LEU A 2 15.15 13.37 13.39
N LEU A 3 14.55 13.11 14.55
CA LEU A 3 14.58 14.05 15.69
C LEU A 3 16.00 14.33 16.19
N ARG A 4 16.85 13.29 16.30
CA ARG A 4 18.25 13.43 16.71
C ARG A 4 19.04 14.26 15.71
N ASP A 5 18.77 14.06 14.42
CA ASP A 5 19.49 14.73 13.35
C ASP A 5 19.11 16.21 13.29
N VAL A 6 17.82 16.54 13.47
CA VAL A 6 17.35 17.92 13.62
C VAL A 6 17.89 18.57 14.89
N LEU A 7 17.82 17.90 16.05
CA LEU A 7 18.38 18.40 17.32
C LEU A 7 19.86 18.75 17.22
N ARG A 8 20.65 17.97 16.47
CA ARG A 8 22.07 18.27 16.22
C ARG A 8 22.29 19.50 15.35
N GLN A 9 21.33 19.84 14.47
CA GLN A 9 21.44 20.97 13.55
C GLN A 9 20.92 22.28 14.17
N THR A 10 19.81 22.23 14.90
CA THR A 10 19.16 23.42 15.46
C THR A 10 19.49 23.69 16.93
N GLY A 11 19.99 22.70 17.67
CA GLY A 11 20.11 22.78 19.13
C GLY A 11 18.74 22.67 19.83
N ALA A 12 18.74 22.92 21.15
CA ALA A 12 17.56 22.86 22.01
C ALA A 12 17.22 24.21 22.70
N ASP A 13 17.99 25.26 22.43
CA ASP A 13 17.86 26.57 23.11
C ASP A 13 16.66 27.37 22.62
N ASP A 14 16.19 27.11 21.39
CA ASP A 14 14.92 27.63 20.85
C ASP A 14 13.96 26.47 20.54
N PRO A 15 13.04 26.15 21.48
CA PRO A 15 12.07 25.07 21.31
C PRO A 15 11.12 25.28 20.13
N VAL A 16 10.80 26.54 19.78
CA VAL A 16 9.87 26.84 18.68
C VAL A 16 10.56 26.56 17.35
N ALA A 17 11.79 27.03 17.17
CA ALA A 17 12.58 26.74 15.97
C ALA A 17 12.80 25.23 15.79
N LEU A 18 13.10 24.51 16.87
CA LEU A 18 13.26 23.05 16.86
C LEU A 18 11.97 22.34 16.39
N VAL A 19 10.80 22.69 16.95
CA VAL A 19 9.51 22.08 16.57
C VAL A 19 9.19 22.35 15.11
N ILE A 20 9.41 23.58 14.61
CA ILE A 20 9.19 23.92 13.20
C ILE A 20 10.11 23.09 12.29
N ALA A 21 11.40 23.02 12.62
CA ALA A 21 12.39 22.27 11.85
C ALA A 21 12.06 20.77 11.83
N PHE A 22 11.69 20.19 12.98
CA PHE A 22 11.29 18.80 13.06
C PHE A 22 9.97 18.51 12.33
N GLY A 23 9.00 19.42 12.41
CA GLY A 23 7.75 19.33 11.67
C GLY A 23 7.97 19.34 10.15
N ARG A 24 8.86 20.21 9.66
CA ARG A 24 9.26 20.22 8.24
C ARG A 24 9.97 18.92 7.87
N ALA A 25 10.99 18.52 8.64
CA ALA A 25 11.73 17.29 8.37
C ALA A 25 10.83 16.05 8.34
N THR A 26 9.85 15.97 9.25
CA THR A 26 8.89 14.87 9.32
C THR A 26 7.95 14.87 8.12
N ARG A 27 7.43 16.03 7.74
CA ARG A 27 6.60 16.18 6.54
C ARG A 27 7.35 15.75 5.29
N ASP A 28 8.59 16.19 5.15
CA ASP A 28 9.39 15.95 3.95
C ASP A 28 9.88 14.49 3.91
N GLY A 29 10.22 13.90 5.06
CA GLY A 29 10.71 12.53 5.15
C GLY A 29 9.62 11.45 5.17
N LEU A 30 8.46 11.72 5.76
CA LEU A 30 7.38 10.74 5.94
C LEU A 30 6.10 11.09 5.17
N GLY A 31 6.01 12.26 4.54
CA GLY A 31 4.79 12.73 3.89
C GLY A 31 4.28 11.77 2.82
N ASP A 32 5.17 11.18 2.04
CA ASP A 32 4.82 10.25 0.96
C ASP A 32 4.30 8.93 1.51
N ALA A 33 4.98 8.38 2.52
CA ALA A 33 4.53 7.20 3.25
C ALA A 33 3.15 7.43 3.87
N TYR A 34 2.96 8.56 4.55
CA TYR A 34 1.68 8.94 5.13
C TYR A 34 0.56 9.03 4.09
N ARG A 35 0.80 9.67 2.94
CA ARG A 35 -0.20 9.78 1.86
C ARG A 35 -0.57 8.42 1.29
N ARG A 36 0.40 7.53 1.06
CA ARG A 36 0.16 6.16 0.58
C ARG A 36 -0.67 5.35 1.57
N CYS A 37 -0.27 5.29 2.83
CA CYS A 37 -1.01 4.56 3.87
C CYS A 37 -2.43 5.12 4.05
N THR A 38 -2.57 6.44 4.07
CA THR A 38 -3.88 7.10 4.23
C THR A 38 -4.79 6.85 3.03
N SER A 39 -4.26 6.87 1.80
CA SER A 39 -5.03 6.55 0.59
C SER A 39 -5.57 5.12 0.64
N TYR A 40 -4.72 4.13 0.95
CA TYR A 40 -5.16 2.74 1.10
C TYR A 40 -6.27 2.59 2.14
N THR A 41 -6.07 3.12 3.36
CA THR A 41 -7.05 3.04 4.44
C THR A 41 -8.38 3.68 4.06
N ARG A 42 -8.36 4.84 3.39
CA ARG A 42 -9.58 5.51 2.95
C ARG A 42 -10.37 4.68 1.94
N HIS A 43 -9.70 4.07 0.96
CA HIS A 43 -10.37 3.20 0.00
C HIS A 43 -10.96 1.96 0.67
N ARG A 44 -10.23 1.34 1.62
CA ARG A 44 -10.73 0.17 2.34
C ARG A 44 -11.96 0.50 3.20
N LEU A 45 -11.94 1.62 3.91
CA LEU A 45 -13.09 2.08 4.70
C LEU A 45 -14.30 2.40 3.80
N ALA A 46 -14.09 3.12 2.69
CA ALA A 46 -15.15 3.43 1.73
C ALA A 46 -15.75 2.16 1.10
N GLU A 47 -14.94 1.14 0.85
CA GLU A 47 -15.42 -0.17 0.40
C GLU A 47 -16.28 -0.87 1.46
N MET A 48 -15.84 -0.87 2.72
CA MET A 48 -16.59 -1.45 3.82
C MET A 48 -17.94 -0.75 4.01
N ASP A 49 -17.96 0.59 3.96
CA ASP A 49 -19.18 1.39 4.07
C ASP A 49 -20.14 1.11 2.91
N ALA A 50 -19.62 1.04 1.67
CA ALA A 50 -20.43 0.69 0.50
C ALA A 50 -21.02 -0.72 0.64
N HIS A 51 -20.21 -1.69 1.06
CA HIS A 51 -20.64 -3.07 1.29
C HIS A 51 -21.73 -3.16 2.37
N ALA A 52 -21.61 -2.40 3.47
CA ALA A 52 -22.59 -2.37 4.55
C ALA A 52 -23.98 -1.90 4.08
N VAL A 53 -24.06 -1.08 3.03
CA VAL A 53 -25.31 -0.61 2.41
C VAL A 53 -25.65 -1.34 1.10
N GLY A 54 -25.00 -2.47 0.81
CA GLY A 54 -25.27 -3.29 -0.38
C GLY A 54 -24.85 -2.65 -1.71
N ARG A 55 -23.89 -1.71 -1.68
CA ARG A 55 -23.34 -1.03 -2.86
C ARG A 55 -21.92 -1.50 -3.18
N LEU A 56 -21.53 -1.38 -4.44
CA LEU A 56 -20.16 -1.63 -4.87
C LEU A 56 -19.36 -0.32 -4.84
N TYR A 57 -18.20 -0.35 -4.18
CA TYR A 57 -17.23 0.74 -4.25
C TYR A 57 -16.33 0.58 -5.48
N ARG A 58 -16.15 1.67 -6.24
CA ARG A 58 -15.39 1.72 -7.48
C ARG A 58 -14.39 2.86 -7.43
N HIS A 59 -13.13 2.54 -7.70
CA HIS A 59 -12.09 3.55 -7.85
C HIS A 59 -10.92 2.91 -8.59
N PRO A 60 -10.45 3.46 -9.72
CA PRO A 60 -9.43 2.81 -10.56
C PRO A 60 -8.18 2.36 -9.79
N ASP A 61 -7.68 3.21 -8.88
CA ASP A 61 -6.50 2.86 -8.08
C ASP A 61 -6.80 1.79 -7.01
N TRP A 62 -8.03 1.77 -6.48
CA TRP A 62 -8.45 0.73 -5.55
C TRP A 62 -8.64 -0.60 -6.25
N ASP A 63 -9.23 -0.59 -7.45
CA ASP A 63 -9.45 -1.78 -8.27
C ASP A 63 -8.12 -2.43 -8.65
N ARG A 64 -7.10 -1.64 -9.01
CA ARG A 64 -5.73 -2.12 -9.21
C ARG A 64 -5.10 -2.68 -7.94
N ALA A 65 -5.24 -2.00 -6.80
CA ALA A 65 -4.72 -2.50 -5.53
C ALA A 65 -5.35 -3.84 -5.12
N ARG A 66 -6.66 -4.01 -5.35
CA ARG A 66 -7.36 -5.28 -5.14
C ARG A 66 -6.90 -6.36 -6.10
N ALA A 67 -6.73 -6.04 -7.37
CA ALA A 67 -6.23 -6.97 -8.37
C ALA A 67 -4.79 -7.42 -8.07
N LEU A 68 -3.93 -6.52 -7.55
CA LEU A 68 -2.61 -6.88 -7.06
C LEU A 68 -2.68 -7.82 -5.86
N ALA A 69 -3.56 -7.55 -4.88
CA ALA A 69 -3.75 -8.43 -3.73
C ALA A 69 -4.24 -9.84 -4.15
N LEU A 70 -5.11 -9.91 -5.16
CA LEU A 70 -5.56 -11.17 -5.74
C LEU A 70 -4.42 -11.90 -6.45
N LEU A 71 -3.62 -11.19 -7.25
CA LEU A 71 -2.46 -11.76 -7.95
C LEU A 71 -1.41 -12.27 -6.96
N ALA A 72 -1.17 -11.54 -5.87
CA ALA A 72 -0.24 -11.96 -4.81
C ALA A 72 -0.65 -13.27 -4.12
N GLY A 73 -1.93 -13.66 -4.18
CA GLY A 73 -2.39 -14.97 -3.72
C GLY A 73 -2.10 -16.11 -4.69
N ARG A 74 -1.72 -15.80 -5.93
CA ARG A 74 -1.54 -16.76 -7.05
C ARG A 74 -0.12 -16.78 -7.62
N ASP A 75 0.64 -15.72 -7.41
CA ASP A 75 1.94 -15.47 -8.03
C ASP A 75 2.95 -15.00 -6.97
N PRO A 76 4.08 -15.71 -6.78
CA PRO A 76 5.07 -15.38 -5.77
C PRO A 76 5.85 -14.09 -6.07
N ASP A 77 6.04 -13.71 -7.33
CA ASP A 77 6.70 -12.46 -7.72
C ASP A 77 5.78 -11.27 -7.44
N ALA A 78 4.49 -11.42 -7.73
CA ALA A 78 3.51 -10.40 -7.35
C ALA A 78 3.39 -10.27 -5.82
N LEU A 79 3.47 -11.36 -5.07
CA LEU A 79 3.53 -11.32 -3.61
C LEU A 79 4.75 -10.54 -3.12
N ARG A 80 5.93 -10.78 -3.68
CA ARG A 80 7.15 -10.04 -3.31
C ARG A 80 6.97 -8.54 -3.58
N ALA A 81 6.47 -8.17 -4.76
CA ALA A 81 6.24 -6.78 -5.13
C ALA A 81 5.19 -6.11 -4.22
N GLU A 82 4.10 -6.81 -3.89
CA GLU A 82 3.08 -6.34 -2.94
C GLU A 82 3.71 -6.08 -1.56
N ARG A 83 4.53 -7.01 -1.04
CA ARG A 83 5.20 -6.87 0.26
C ARG A 83 6.21 -5.74 0.28
N VAL A 84 6.97 -5.56 -0.80
CA VAL A 84 7.88 -4.42 -0.97
C VAL A 84 7.12 -3.09 -0.89
N GLY A 85 5.95 -3.02 -1.53
CA GLY A 85 5.01 -1.90 -1.43
C GLY A 85 4.46 -1.67 -0.03
N ALA A 86 3.91 -2.71 0.59
CA ALA A 86 3.28 -2.67 1.90
C ALA A 86 4.26 -2.27 3.02
N HIS A 87 5.52 -2.72 2.91
CA HIS A 87 6.58 -2.37 3.85
C HIS A 87 7.34 -1.09 3.49
N LEU A 88 6.88 -0.35 2.47
CA LEU A 88 7.45 0.94 2.06
C LEU A 88 8.97 0.86 1.79
N LEU A 89 9.44 -0.26 1.25
CA LEU A 89 10.86 -0.45 1.00
C LEU A 89 11.33 0.49 -0.12
N PRO A 90 12.62 0.88 -0.13
CA PRO A 90 13.19 1.66 -1.22
C PRO A 90 12.97 0.98 -2.57
N GLY A 91 12.56 1.73 -3.59
CA GLY A 91 12.33 1.19 -4.93
C GLY A 91 10.94 0.60 -5.17
N ALA A 92 10.08 0.49 -4.14
CA ALA A 92 8.76 -0.12 -4.27
C ALA A 92 7.89 0.44 -5.40
N GLY A 93 7.95 1.75 -5.65
CA GLY A 93 7.21 2.36 -6.75
C GLY A 93 7.65 1.83 -8.13
N ALA A 94 8.94 1.56 -8.32
CA ALA A 94 9.46 1.02 -9.57
C ALA A 94 9.06 -0.45 -9.75
N GLU A 95 9.12 -1.25 -8.69
CA GLU A 95 8.69 -2.65 -8.73
C GLU A 95 7.19 -2.79 -9.02
N LEU A 96 6.36 -2.01 -8.32
CA LEU A 96 4.90 -1.98 -8.55
C LEU A 96 4.52 -1.45 -9.93
N SER A 97 5.39 -0.68 -10.57
CA SER A 97 5.18 -0.13 -11.92
C SER A 97 5.87 -0.96 -13.00
N ALA A 98 6.48 -2.11 -12.66
CA ALA A 98 7.10 -2.98 -13.64
C ALA A 98 6.07 -3.40 -14.71
N PRO A 99 6.38 -3.25 -16.01
CA PRO A 99 5.37 -3.45 -17.07
C PRO A 99 4.66 -4.81 -17.01
N ALA A 100 5.40 -5.89 -16.77
CA ALA A 100 4.83 -7.23 -16.67
C ALA A 100 3.83 -7.37 -15.51
N LEU A 101 4.16 -6.80 -14.34
CA LEU A 101 3.27 -6.80 -13.18
C LEU A 101 2.04 -5.93 -13.44
N ALA A 102 2.24 -4.72 -13.99
CA ALA A 102 1.15 -3.81 -14.30
C ALA A 102 0.15 -4.41 -15.30
N GLU A 103 0.65 -5.11 -16.33
CA GLU A 103 -0.19 -5.81 -17.31
C GLU A 103 -0.94 -6.99 -16.67
N ALA A 104 -0.28 -7.79 -15.82
CA ALA A 104 -0.91 -8.88 -15.10
C ALA A 104 -2.02 -8.41 -14.15
N VAL A 105 -1.78 -7.32 -13.41
CA VAL A 105 -2.77 -6.68 -12.55
C VAL A 105 -3.97 -6.17 -13.38
N ALA A 106 -3.70 -5.51 -14.51
CA ALA A 106 -4.76 -4.99 -15.39
C ALA A 106 -5.71 -6.10 -15.89
N ARG A 107 -5.19 -7.30 -16.19
CA ARG A 107 -6.02 -8.45 -16.60
C ARG A 107 -6.96 -8.95 -15.51
N LEU A 108 -6.63 -8.73 -14.23
CA LEU A 108 -7.41 -9.19 -13.08
C LEU A 108 -8.39 -8.13 -12.53
N VAL A 109 -8.32 -6.88 -13.01
CA VAL A 109 -9.26 -5.83 -12.63
C VAL A 109 -10.72 -6.26 -12.84
N PRO A 110 -11.14 -6.79 -14.01
CA PRO A 110 -12.53 -7.22 -14.22
C PRO A 110 -13.02 -8.27 -13.21
N GLU A 111 -12.13 -9.13 -12.69
CA GLU A 111 -12.47 -10.16 -11.70
C GLU A 111 -12.81 -9.53 -10.35
N VAL A 112 -11.92 -8.69 -9.81
CA VAL A 112 -12.15 -7.99 -8.54
C VAL A 112 -13.28 -6.98 -8.65
N GLU A 113 -13.57 -6.53 -9.87
CA GLU A 113 -14.70 -5.68 -10.12
C GLU A 113 -16.03 -6.40 -9.91
N GLN A 114 -16.19 -7.63 -10.39
CA GLN A 114 -17.48 -8.33 -10.30
C GLN A 114 -17.77 -8.79 -8.88
N ARG A 115 -16.76 -9.33 -8.19
CA ARG A 115 -16.81 -9.74 -6.80
C ARG A 115 -15.39 -10.06 -6.36
N MET A 116 -14.93 -9.51 -5.23
CA MET A 116 -13.68 -10.00 -4.65
C MET A 116 -13.88 -11.49 -4.29
N PRO A 117 -13.10 -12.42 -4.86
CA PRO A 117 -13.22 -13.82 -4.48
C PRO A 117 -12.95 -13.95 -2.97
N PRO A 118 -13.61 -14.89 -2.29
CA PRO A 118 -13.24 -15.19 -0.91
C PRO A 118 -11.74 -15.49 -0.86
N GLY A 119 -11.09 -15.23 0.28
CA GLY A 119 -9.69 -15.61 0.48
C GLY A 119 -9.46 -17.09 0.12
N PRO A 120 -8.21 -17.47 -0.18
CA PRO A 120 -7.90 -18.77 -0.73
C PRO A 120 -8.49 -19.89 0.13
N ALA A 121 -9.06 -20.89 -0.53
CA ALA A 121 -9.54 -22.08 0.14
C ALA A 121 -8.36 -22.77 0.84
N ARG A 122 -8.66 -23.55 1.87
CA ARG A 122 -7.65 -24.29 2.62
C ARG A 122 -6.75 -25.14 1.72
N GLU A 123 -7.32 -25.76 0.69
CA GLU A 123 -6.56 -26.56 -0.29
C GLU A 123 -5.55 -25.72 -1.07
N GLU A 124 -5.96 -24.56 -1.58
CA GLU A 124 -5.11 -23.64 -2.34
C GLU A 124 -3.92 -23.14 -1.50
N LEU A 125 -4.14 -22.86 -0.20
CA LEU A 125 -3.07 -22.51 0.73
C LEU A 125 -2.07 -23.65 0.95
N LEU A 126 -2.55 -24.89 1.02
CA LEU A 126 -1.68 -26.04 1.24
C LEU A 126 -0.83 -26.36 0.02
N ASP A 127 -1.34 -26.15 -1.18
CA ASP A 127 -0.59 -26.36 -2.42
C ASP A 127 0.49 -25.28 -2.62
N ALA A 128 0.17 -24.02 -2.34
CA ALA A 128 1.13 -22.92 -2.46
C ALA A 128 2.34 -23.03 -1.53
N VAL A 129 2.20 -23.65 -0.35
CA VAL A 129 3.30 -23.83 0.64
C VAL A 129 4.17 -25.06 0.32
N ARG A 130 3.69 -25.95 -0.54
CA ARG A 130 4.42 -27.17 -0.94
C ARG A 130 5.29 -26.99 -2.18
N ALA A 131 5.03 -25.95 -2.98
CA ALA A 131 5.80 -25.55 -4.15
C ALA A 131 7.06 -24.76 -3.76
#